data_AF-R1IGM6-F1
#
_entry.id   AF-R1IGM6-F1
#
_cell.length_a   1.000
_cell.length_b   1.000
_cell.length_c   1.000
_cell.angle_alpha   90.00
_cell.angle_beta   90.00
_cell.angle_gamma   90.00
#
_symmetry.space_group_name_H-M   'P 1'
#
loop_
_entity.id
_entity.type
_entity.pdbx_description
1 polymer ?
#
loop_
_entity_poly.entity_id
_entity_poly.type
_entity_poly.pdbx_seq_one_letter_code
_entity_poly.pdbx_strand_id
1 'polypeptide(L)'
;MSNNKPLIIATAVLLVAMIALTLSSITYSSKIYTIQIQKQHEKLLKDPEDAKIADLIGLADICEDVRFSGTLSLHMNDEDTFSIQRACEDIKTRLRMNQFSDQSLSMRR
;
A
#
# COMPACT_ATOMS: atom_id res chain seq x y z
N MET A 1 21.50 43.54 19.45
CA MET A 1 20.44 42.55 19.13
C MET A 1 20.84 41.83 17.86
N SER A 2 21.10 40.52 17.92
CA SER A 2 21.45 39.72 16.73
C SER A 2 20.25 39.60 15.80
N ASN A 3 20.43 39.93 14.52
CA ASN A 3 19.37 39.89 13.51
C ASN A 3 19.18 38.44 13.05
N ASN A 4 18.35 37.67 13.77
CA ASN A 4 18.14 36.24 13.55
C ASN A 4 17.15 35.91 12.40
N LYS A 5 16.60 36.93 11.73
CA LYS A 5 15.67 36.79 10.59
C LYS A 5 16.18 35.85 9.47
N PRO A 6 17.43 35.92 9.00
CA PRO A 6 17.91 35.02 7.93
C PRO A 6 18.00 33.57 8.40
N LEU A 7 18.30 33.32 9.68
CA LEU A 7 18.36 31.98 10.25
C LEU A 7 16.97 31.32 10.28
N ILE A 8 15.94 32.08 10.68
CA ILE A 8 14.54 31.61 10.72
C ILE A 8 14.05 31.26 9.31
N ILE A 9 14.33 32.10 8.32
CA ILE A 9 13.96 31.86 6.93
C ILE A 9 14.65 30.59 6.40
N ALA A 10 15.96 30.44 6.66
CA ALA A 10 16.70 29.25 6.25
C ALA A 10 16.13 27.97 6.88
N THR A 11 15.76 28.00 8.17
CA THR A 11 15.14 26.85 8.83
C THR A 11 13.76 26.52 8.27
N ALA A 12 12.94 27.52 7.95
CA ALA A 12 11.62 27.32 7.36
C ALA A 12 11.71 26.68 5.96
N VAL A 13 12.64 27.14 5.13
CA VAL A 13 12.90 26.56 3.80
C VAL A 13 13.34 25.11 3.91
N LEU A 14 14.22 24.79 4.86
CA LEU A 14 14.66 23.42 5.13
C LEU A 14 13.49 22.51 5.56
N LEU A 15 12.60 23.03 6.40
CA LEU A 15 11.42 22.30 6.88
C LEU A 15 10.45 21.99 5.73
N VAL A 16 10.20 22.97 4.85
CA VAL A 16 9.37 22.79 3.65
C VAL A 16 10.00 21.77 2.69
N ALA A 17 11.32 21.83 2.48
CA ALA A 17 12.02 20.88 1.62
C ALA A 17 11.93 19.44 2.17
N MET A 18 12.10 19.27 3.49
CA MET A 18 11.95 17.98 4.15
C MET A 18 10.53 17.42 4.01
N ILE A 19 9.51 18.26 4.20
CA ILE A 19 8.11 17.88 4.01
C ILE A 19 7.88 17.44 2.55
N ALA A 20 8.35 18.21 1.56
CA ALA A 20 8.20 17.86 0.15
C ALA A 20 8.90 16.54 -0.22
N LEU A 21 10.10 16.30 0.31
CA LEU A 21 10.85 15.03 0.12
C LEU A 21 10.10 13.84 0.72
N THR A 22 9.53 13.98 1.92
CA THR A 22 8.74 12.90 2.54
C THR A 22 7.46 12.59 1.75
N LEU A 23 6.72 13.61 1.31
CA LEU A 23 5.50 13.43 0.51
C LEU A 23 5.79 12.74 -0.83
N SER A 24 6.85 13.17 -1.53
CA SER A 24 7.26 12.56 -2.80
C SER A 24 7.74 11.11 -2.65
N SER A 25 8.45 10.80 -1.56
CA SER A 25 8.84 9.42 -1.25
C SER A 25 7.64 8.51 -0.97
N ILE A 26 6.68 8.98 -0.16
CA ILE A 26 5.43 8.26 0.11
C ILE A 26 4.66 8.00 -1.19
N THR A 27 4.57 9.02 -2.03
CA THR A 27 3.91 8.95 -3.34
C THR A 27 4.55 7.88 -4.25
N TYR A 28 5.88 7.86 -4.32
CA TYR A 28 6.61 6.92 -5.16
C TYR A 28 6.46 5.47 -4.65
N SER A 29 6.52 5.27 -3.33
CA SER A 29 6.29 3.97 -2.71
C SER A 29 4.88 3.47 -2.97
N SER A 30 3.87 4.34 -2.85
CA SER A 30 2.46 4.00 -3.13
C SER A 30 2.29 3.52 -4.57
N LYS A 31 2.92 4.19 -5.55
CA LYS A 31 2.88 3.75 -6.97
C LYS A 31 3.50 2.37 -7.21
N ILE A 32 4.54 2.00 -6.48
CA ILE A 32 5.13 0.66 -6.62
C ILE A 32 4.16 -0.39 -6.09
N TYR A 33 3.56 -0.12 -4.92
CA TYR A 33 2.61 -1.03 -4.30
C TYR A 33 1.34 -1.20 -5.12
N THR A 34 0.79 -0.14 -5.73
CA THR A 34 -0.37 -0.25 -6.62
C THR A 34 -0.10 -1.18 -7.80
N ILE A 35 1.08 -1.07 -8.44
CA ILE A 35 1.49 -1.98 -9.52
C ILE A 35 1.59 -3.43 -9.03
N GLN A 36 2.20 -3.65 -7.86
CA GLN A 36 2.34 -4.99 -7.30
C GLN A 36 0.99 -5.62 -6.96
N ILE A 37 0.08 -4.84 -6.37
CA ILE A 37 -1.29 -5.26 -6.04
C ILE A 37 -2.05 -5.64 -7.31
N GLN A 38 -2.04 -4.78 -8.35
CA GLN A 38 -2.70 -5.11 -9.62
C GLN A 38 -2.13 -6.36 -10.27
N LYS A 39 -0.80 -6.49 -10.28
CA LYS A 39 -0.14 -7.65 -10.87
C LYS A 39 -0.49 -8.95 -10.14
N GLN A 40 -0.57 -8.93 -8.81
CA GLN A 40 -0.97 -10.11 -8.05
C GLN A 40 -2.47 -10.38 -8.13
N HIS A 41 -3.30 -9.34 -8.22
CA HIS A 41 -4.73 -9.49 -8.45
C HIS A 41 -5.03 -10.10 -9.82
N GLU A 42 -4.34 -9.67 -10.87
CA GLU A 42 -4.47 -10.27 -12.20
C GLU A 42 -4.03 -11.74 -12.22
N LYS A 43 -2.95 -12.07 -11.51
CA LYS A 43 -2.51 -13.46 -11.32
C LYS A 43 -3.56 -14.29 -10.60
N LEU A 44 -4.13 -13.77 -9.51
CA LEU A 44 -5.21 -14.43 -8.77
C LEU A 44 -6.43 -14.71 -9.64
N LEU A 45 -6.79 -13.79 -10.53
CA LEU A 45 -7.91 -13.95 -11.46
C LEU A 45 -7.64 -15.01 -12.54
N LYS A 46 -6.38 -15.18 -12.95
CA LYS A 46 -5.96 -16.13 -13.99
C LYS A 46 -5.71 -17.53 -13.44
N ASP A 47 -4.96 -17.62 -12.36
CA ASP A 47 -4.57 -18.87 -11.74
C ASP A 47 -4.50 -18.71 -10.21
N PRO A 48 -5.60 -19.04 -9.51
CA PRO A 48 -5.71 -18.82 -8.09
C PRO A 48 -4.90 -19.83 -7.26
N GLU A 49 -4.33 -20.88 -7.88
CA GLU A 49 -3.47 -21.87 -7.22
C GLU A 49 -1.98 -21.52 -7.31
N ASP A 50 -1.56 -20.78 -8.34
CA ASP A 50 -0.16 -20.32 -8.51
C ASP A 50 0.19 -19.09 -7.65
N ALA A 51 -0.81 -18.40 -7.11
CA ALA A 51 -0.60 -17.27 -6.22
C ALA A 51 -0.03 -17.73 -4.86
N LYS A 52 1.28 -17.57 -4.69
CA LYS A 52 1.98 -17.89 -3.44
C LYS A 52 1.39 -17.09 -2.28
N ILE A 53 0.89 -17.80 -1.26
CA ILE A 53 0.31 -17.21 -0.04
C ILE A 53 1.28 -16.20 0.61
N ALA A 54 2.58 -16.48 0.59
CA ALA A 54 3.60 -15.58 1.15
C ALA A 54 3.64 -14.20 0.47
N ASP A 55 3.46 -14.15 -0.86
CA ASP A 55 3.45 -12.89 -1.62
C ASP A 55 2.16 -12.09 -1.33
N LEU A 56 1.05 -12.80 -1.04
CA LEU A 56 -0.24 -12.19 -0.71
C LEU A 56 -0.26 -11.59 0.70
N ILE A 57 0.39 -12.22 1.68
CA ILE A 57 0.47 -11.71 3.06
C ILE A 57 1.13 -10.32 3.08
N GLY A 58 2.29 -10.17 2.43
CA GLY A 58 2.99 -8.89 2.39
C GLY A 58 2.18 -7.77 1.72
N LEU A 59 1.37 -8.11 0.71
CA LEU A 59 0.48 -7.15 0.05
C LEU A 59 -0.78 -6.83 0.88
N ALA A 60 -1.28 -7.78 1.65
CA ALA A 60 -2.41 -7.55 2.54
C ALA A 60 -2.05 -6.54 3.63
N ASP A 61 -0.85 -6.62 4.21
CA ASP A 61 -0.35 -5.64 5.18
C ASP A 61 -0.32 -4.22 4.58
N ILE A 62 0.11 -4.08 3.32
CA ILE A 62 0.10 -2.80 2.60
C ILE A 62 -1.34 -2.32 2.34
N CYS A 63 -2.25 -3.23 2.01
CA CYS A 63 -3.67 -2.93 1.81
C CYS A 63 -4.40 -2.54 3.11
N GLU A 64 -3.85 -2.84 4.28
CA GLU A 64 -4.35 -2.39 5.59
C GLU A 64 -3.67 -1.11 6.08
N ASP A 65 -2.55 -0.69 5.47
CA ASP A 65 -1.90 0.57 5.79
C ASP A 65 -2.78 1.77 5.39
N VAL A 66 -3.26 2.50 6.40
CA VAL A 66 -4.06 3.73 6.26
C VAL A 66 -3.33 4.80 5.46
N ARG A 67 -1.99 4.82 5.50
CA ARG A 67 -1.19 5.76 4.71
C ARG A 67 -1.24 5.39 3.24
N PHE A 68 -1.22 4.11 2.91
CA PHE A 68 -1.37 3.66 1.54
C PHE A 68 -2.79 3.97 1.04
N SER A 69 -3.82 3.47 1.73
CA SER A 69 -5.21 3.62 1.29
C SER A 69 -5.69 5.08 1.27
N GLY A 70 -5.26 5.88 2.25
CA GLY A 70 -5.60 7.30 2.37
C GLY A 70 -4.86 8.21 1.40
N THR A 71 -3.79 7.73 0.76
CA THR A 71 -3.07 8.52 -0.26
C THR A 71 -3.45 8.17 -1.69
N LEU A 72 -4.07 6.99 -1.95
CA LEU A 72 -4.44 6.57 -3.30
C LEU A 72 -5.20 7.64 -4.11
N SER A 73 -6.18 8.30 -3.50
CA SER A 73 -7.00 9.33 -4.15
C SER A 73 -6.25 10.65 -4.44
N LEU A 74 -5.08 10.86 -3.83
CA LEU A 74 -4.24 12.02 -4.11
C LEU A 74 -3.37 11.81 -5.36
N HIS A 75 -3.22 10.57 -5.81
CA HIS A 75 -2.24 10.18 -6.82
C HIS A 75 -2.83 9.45 -8.02
N MET A 76 -4.10 9.03 -7.93
CA MET A 76 -4.83 8.27 -8.94
C MET A 76 -6.23 8.84 -9.14
N ASN A 77 -6.87 8.53 -10.27
CA ASN A 77 -8.28 8.89 -10.48
C ASN A 77 -9.21 7.96 -9.66
N ASP A 78 -10.50 8.26 -9.63
CA ASP A 78 -11.47 7.50 -8.83
C ASP A 78 -11.61 6.04 -9.30
N GLU A 79 -11.55 5.78 -10.61
CA GLU A 79 -11.66 4.44 -11.19
C GLU A 79 -10.47 3.54 -10.81
N ASP A 80 -9.26 4.07 -10.92
CA ASP A 80 -8.03 3.38 -10.55
C ASP A 80 -7.98 3.16 -9.03
N THR A 81 -8.36 4.17 -8.25
CA THR A 81 -8.45 4.06 -6.78
C THR A 81 -9.40 2.94 -6.38
N PHE A 82 -10.58 2.88 -7.00
CA PHE A 82 -11.56 1.81 -6.77
C PHE A 82 -11.03 0.44 -7.19
N SER A 83 -10.36 0.35 -8.35
CA SER A 83 -9.73 -0.87 -8.85
C SER A 83 -8.70 -1.44 -7.87
N ILE A 84 -7.83 -0.58 -7.33
CA ILE A 84 -6.84 -0.97 -6.30
C ILE A 84 -7.52 -1.41 -5.01
N GLN A 85 -8.52 -0.66 -4.52
CA GLN A 85 -9.24 -1.02 -3.31
C GLN A 85 -9.93 -2.39 -3.44
N ARG A 86 -10.53 -2.65 -4.60
CA ARG A 86 -11.14 -3.96 -4.91
C ARG A 86 -10.10 -5.07 -4.95
N ALA A 87 -8.98 -4.86 -5.61
CA ALA A 87 -7.86 -5.80 -5.64
C ALA A 87 -7.36 -6.14 -4.23
N CYS A 88 -7.26 -5.14 -3.36
CA CYS A 88 -6.91 -5.31 -1.96
C CYS A 88 -7.91 -6.19 -1.18
N GLU A 89 -9.20 -5.97 -1.36
CA GLU A 89 -10.23 -6.78 -0.70
C GLU A 89 -10.26 -8.23 -1.21
N ASP A 90 -10.01 -8.45 -2.51
CA ASP A 90 -9.90 -9.80 -3.08
C ASP A 90 -8.68 -10.56 -2.52
N ILE A 91 -7.53 -9.89 -2.40
CA ILE A 91 -6.31 -10.47 -1.78
C ILE A 91 -6.57 -10.85 -0.33
N LYS A 92 -7.17 -9.95 0.48
CA LYS A 92 -7.51 -10.24 1.88
C LYS A 92 -8.48 -11.41 2.00
N THR A 93 -9.50 -11.45 1.14
CA THR A 93 -10.50 -12.52 1.13
C THR A 93 -9.85 -13.87 0.82
N ARG A 94 -8.93 -13.92 -0.16
CA ARG A 94 -8.19 -15.14 -0.50
C ARG A 94 -7.34 -15.65 0.67
N LEU A 95 -6.65 -14.75 1.37
CA LEU A 95 -5.88 -15.12 2.56
C LEU A 95 -6.75 -15.71 3.66
N ARG A 96 -7.91 -15.10 3.94
CA ARG A 96 -8.86 -15.63 4.93
C ARG A 96 -9.34 -17.03 4.56
N MET A 97 -9.71 -17.24 3.30
CA MET A 97 -10.16 -18.56 2.82
C MET A 97 -9.07 -19.63 2.96
N ASN A 98 -7.81 -19.29 2.66
CA ASN A 98 -6.68 -20.21 2.82
C ASN A 98 -6.41 -20.54 4.30
N GLN A 99 -6.46 -19.53 5.19
CA GLN A 99 -6.32 -19.73 6.64
C GLN A 99 -7.40 -20.67 7.21
N PHE A 100 -8.65 -20.54 6.76
CA PHE A 100 -9.73 -21.45 7.16
C PHE A 100 -9.52 -22.87 6.63
N SER A 101 -9.00 -23.01 5.41
CA SER A 101 -8.70 -24.33 4.84
C SER A 101 -7.61 -25.05 5.65
N ASP A 102 -6.53 -24.35 6.02
CA ASP A 102 -5.45 -24.90 6.83
C ASP A 102 -5.92 -25.27 8.25
N GLN A 103 -6.78 -24.44 8.86
CA GLN A 103 -7.37 -24.76 10.17
C GLN A 103 -8.31 -25.98 10.12
N SER A 104 -9.09 -26.13 9.05
CA SER A 104 -9.97 -27.29 8.88
C SER A 104 -9.20 -28.61 8.73
N LEU A 105 -8.02 -28.56 8.09
CA LEU A 105 -7.13 -29.71 7.92
C LEU A 105 -6.37 -30.05 9.21
N SER A 106 -6.00 -29.03 9.99
CA SER A 106 -5.41 -29.19 11.32
C SER A 106 -6.37 -29.88 12.30
N MET A 107 -7.66 -29.51 12.30
CA MET A 107 -8.68 -30.15 13.15
C MET A 107 -9.11 -31.56 12.71
N ARG A 108 -8.65 -32.03 11.54
CA ARG A 108 -8.92 -33.39 11.02
C ARG A 108 -7.80 -34.40 11.32
N ARG A 109 -6.70 -33.97 11.94
CA ARG A 109 -5.62 -34.83 12.45
C ARG A 109 -5.75 -35.04 13.94
#